data_AF-A0A226CW95-F1
#
_entry.id   AF-A0A226CW95-F1
#
_cell.length_a   1.000
_cell.length_b   1.000
_cell.length_c   1.000
_cell.angle_alpha   90.00
_cell.angle_beta   90.00
_cell.angle_gamma   90.00
#
_symmetry.space_group_name_H-M   'P 1'
#
loop_
_entity.id
_entity.type
_entity.pdbx_description
1 polymer ?
#
loop_
_entity_poly.entity_id
_entity_poly.type
_entity_poly.pdbx_seq_one_letter_code
_entity_poly.pdbx_strand_id
1 'polypeptide(L)'
;MLFTSFHELVWISLALSVLAVAVLVRQLGETNFSGEMLIGTMTTNVYKSSFTKELIVPNNPISPWRTVLDIVTFRFYIPIESIITSDNILRFEPAGILEYMFYVVLESVLDFRSNCSERASSLELGYCKVAALLHDSLKLITPKMLSVNSTQLQPVRFNRIDDFIRKLSICNQTAYLDVTENVDKVLPFLNDNADGRLYMKGEDGFLKSGYGWAIQPVRNSFVWTRLKVMMSSGMYSYWDACRPVFSGAVIHTHIECTFRRA
;
A
#
# COMPACT_ATOMS: atom_id res chain seq x y z
N MET A 1 -0.43 11.33 18.94
CA MET A 1 -0.96 10.13 18.25
C MET A 1 -2.02 9.55 19.18
N LEU A 2 -3.26 10.02 19.03
CA LEU A 2 -4.41 9.63 19.85
C LEU A 2 -5.27 8.69 19.00
N PHE A 3 -4.86 7.42 18.93
CA PHE A 3 -5.79 6.35 18.55
C PHE A 3 -6.18 5.67 19.86
N THR A 4 -7.24 6.19 20.50
CA THR A 4 -7.99 5.36 21.45
C THR A 4 -8.53 4.20 20.63
N SER A 5 -8.21 2.97 21.04
CA SER A 5 -8.66 1.79 20.33
C SER A 5 -10.19 1.80 20.21
N PHE A 6 -10.72 1.25 19.13
CA PHE A 6 -12.18 1.15 18.91
C PHE A 6 -12.91 0.53 20.12
N HIS A 7 -12.22 -0.32 20.88
CA HIS A 7 -12.72 -0.91 22.12
C HIS A 7 -13.00 0.16 23.21
N GLU A 8 -12.12 1.13 23.41
CA GLU A 8 -12.31 2.23 24.38
C GLU A 8 -13.52 3.10 24.03
N LEU A 9 -13.72 3.39 22.73
CA LEU A 9 -14.89 4.13 22.26
C LEU A 9 -16.19 3.37 22.48
N VAL A 10 -16.18 2.05 22.35
CA VAL A 10 -17.33 1.20 22.66
C VAL A 10 -17.67 1.25 24.15
N TRP A 11 -16.67 1.16 25.04
CA TRP A 11 -16.88 1.26 26.48
C TRP A 11 -17.40 2.62 26.92
N ILE A 12 -16.87 3.71 26.35
CA ILE A 12 -17.35 5.07 26.64
C ILE A 12 -18.79 5.24 26.15
N SER A 13 -19.13 4.76 24.95
CA SER A 13 -20.49 4.80 24.43
C SER A 13 -21.46 3.98 25.30
N LEU A 14 -21.05 2.80 25.75
CA LEU A 14 -21.83 1.95 26.65
C LEU A 14 -22.05 2.64 28.00
N ALA A 15 -20.98 3.18 28.61
CA ALA A 15 -21.07 3.90 29.86
C ALA A 15 -21.99 5.12 29.78
N LEU A 16 -21.89 5.91 28.70
CA LEU A 16 -22.77 7.06 28.48
C LEU A 16 -24.23 6.65 28.28
N SER A 17 -24.49 5.57 27.54
CA SER A 17 -25.85 5.06 27.36
C SER A 17 -26.46 4.52 28.67
N VAL A 18 -25.68 3.82 29.50
CA VAL A 18 -26.10 3.37 30.84
C VAL A 18 -26.36 4.58 31.75
N LEU A 19 -25.50 5.59 31.72
CA LEU A 19 -25.66 6.80 32.51
C LEU A 19 -26.92 7.58 32.10
N ALA A 20 -27.16 7.71 30.79
CA ALA A 20 -28.34 8.36 30.25
C ALA A 20 -29.63 7.63 30.66
N VAL A 21 -29.65 6.30 30.60
CA VAL A 21 -30.78 5.49 31.08
C VAL A 21 -30.97 5.64 32.59
N ALA A 22 -29.90 5.62 33.38
CA ALA A 22 -29.98 5.79 34.83
C ALA A 22 -30.53 7.18 35.22
N VAL A 23 -30.12 8.25 34.51
CA VAL A 23 -30.64 9.61 34.69
C VAL A 23 -32.11 9.69 34.29
N LEU A 24 -32.50 9.05 33.18
CA LEU A 24 -33.89 9.03 32.71
C LEU A 24 -34.81 8.31 33.70
N VAL A 25 -34.38 7.15 34.22
CA VAL A 25 -35.10 6.37 35.26
C VAL A 25 -35.25 7.20 36.53
N ARG A 26 -34.22 7.97 36.90
CA ARG A 26 -34.26 8.82 38.09
C ARG A 26 -35.20 10.02 37.95
N GLN A 27 -35.40 10.54 36.73
CA GLN A 27 -36.35 11.64 36.48
C GLN A 27 -37.81 11.18 36.37
N LEU A 28 -38.07 9.90 36.08
CA LEU A 28 -39.42 9.40 35.81
C LEU A 28 -40.22 8.93 37.05
N GLY A 29 -39.69 9.11 38.27
CA GLY A 29 -40.44 9.09 39.54
C GLY A 29 -41.42 7.92 39.76
N GLU A 30 -41.01 6.93 40.56
CA GLU A 30 -41.82 5.96 41.34
C GLU A 30 -43.18 5.50 40.77
N THR A 31 -43.30 5.34 39.46
CA THR A 31 -44.40 4.56 38.88
C THR A 31 -43.86 3.14 38.66
N ASN A 32 -44.52 2.15 39.26
CA ASN A 32 -44.16 0.71 39.30
C ASN A 32 -44.22 0.03 37.91
N PHE A 33 -43.77 0.71 36.86
CA PHE A 33 -43.92 0.29 35.49
C PHE A 33 -42.58 -0.13 34.91
N SER A 34 -42.37 -1.45 34.87
CA SER A 34 -41.66 -2.22 33.83
C SER A 34 -40.31 -1.72 33.28
N GLY A 35 -39.52 -0.95 34.03
CA GLY A 35 -38.18 -0.52 33.61
C GLY A 35 -37.25 -1.67 33.19
N GLU A 36 -37.43 -2.85 33.79
CA GLU A 36 -36.70 -4.08 33.43
C GLU A 36 -36.98 -4.55 31.99
N MET A 37 -38.20 -4.36 31.47
CA MET A 37 -38.55 -4.73 30.09
C MET A 37 -37.91 -3.79 29.05
N LEU A 38 -37.79 -2.51 29.38
CA LEU A 38 -37.15 -1.51 28.51
C LEU A 38 -35.65 -1.73 28.41
N ILE A 39 -34.99 -2.03 29.52
CA ILE A 39 -33.56 -2.35 29.54
C ILE A 39 -33.30 -3.64 28.74
N GLY A 40 -34.13 -4.67 28.90
CA GLY A 40 -34.00 -5.94 28.17
C GLY A 40 -34.16 -5.78 26.66
N THR A 41 -35.12 -4.96 26.20
CA THR A 41 -35.35 -4.71 24.76
C THR A 41 -34.27 -3.82 24.13
N MET A 42 -33.77 -2.80 24.83
CA MET A 42 -32.65 -1.98 24.34
C MET A 42 -31.35 -2.78 24.23
N THR A 43 -31.00 -3.56 25.27
CA THR A 43 -29.77 -4.37 25.25
C THR A 43 -29.79 -5.44 24.17
N THR A 44 -30.92 -6.13 23.96
CA THR A 44 -31.04 -7.11 22.85
C THR A 44 -30.97 -6.45 21.48
N ASN A 45 -31.53 -5.26 21.30
CA ASN A 45 -31.44 -4.54 20.02
C ASN A 45 -30.02 -4.04 19.72
N VAL A 46 -29.30 -3.52 20.73
CA VAL A 46 -27.88 -3.12 20.60
C VAL A 46 -27.02 -4.34 20.29
N TYR A 47 -27.22 -5.44 21.02
CA TYR A 47 -26.49 -6.70 20.79
C TYR A 47 -26.72 -7.22 19.37
N LYS A 48 -27.99 -7.27 18.92
CA LYS A 48 -28.33 -7.66 17.55
C LYS A 48 -27.61 -6.78 16.54
N SER A 49 -27.67 -5.45 16.68
CA SER A 49 -27.04 -4.52 15.74
C SER A 49 -25.51 -4.69 15.66
N SER A 50 -24.85 -4.97 16.78
CA SER A 50 -23.41 -5.24 16.80
C SER A 50 -23.08 -6.54 16.06
N PHE A 51 -23.85 -7.61 16.29
CA PHE A 51 -23.67 -8.89 15.60
C PHE A 51 -24.01 -8.81 14.11
N THR A 52 -25.08 -8.13 13.71
CA THR A 52 -25.36 -7.95 12.27
C THR A 52 -24.29 -7.10 11.61
N LYS A 53 -23.69 -6.13 12.31
CA LYS A 53 -22.57 -5.38 11.74
C LYS A 53 -21.37 -6.29 11.45
N GLU A 54 -21.04 -7.21 12.36
CA GLU A 54 -19.97 -8.18 12.14
C GLU A 54 -20.31 -9.23 11.07
N LEU A 55 -21.59 -9.61 10.94
CA LEU A 55 -22.07 -10.55 9.92
C LEU A 55 -22.24 -9.93 8.53
N ILE A 56 -22.59 -8.64 8.45
CA ILE A 56 -22.85 -7.94 7.18
C ILE A 56 -21.58 -7.32 6.61
N VAL A 57 -20.66 -6.85 7.45
CA VAL A 57 -19.37 -6.36 6.95
C VAL A 57 -18.65 -7.56 6.35
N PRO A 58 -18.49 -7.62 5.02
CA PRO A 58 -17.76 -8.72 4.42
C PRO A 58 -16.39 -8.74 5.08
N ASN A 59 -15.96 -9.92 5.52
CA ASN A 59 -14.61 -10.11 6.03
C ASN A 59 -13.66 -9.78 4.89
N ASN A 60 -13.32 -8.51 4.76
CA ASN A 60 -12.34 -8.02 3.82
C ASN A 60 -11.06 -8.66 4.29
N PRO A 61 -10.52 -9.62 3.53
CA PRO A 61 -9.32 -10.32 3.95
C PRO A 61 -8.25 -9.26 4.14
N ILE A 62 -7.68 -9.29 5.34
CA ILE A 62 -6.61 -8.40 5.73
C ILE A 62 -5.34 -9.07 5.24
N SER A 63 -4.50 -8.30 4.52
CA SER A 63 -3.19 -8.79 4.17
C SER A 63 -2.39 -9.16 5.42
N PRO A 64 -1.73 -10.33 5.47
CA PRO A 64 -0.89 -10.69 6.62
C PRO A 64 0.32 -9.77 6.78
N TRP A 65 0.73 -9.05 5.73
CA TRP A 65 1.75 -8.01 5.78
C TRP A 65 1.16 -6.62 6.02
N ARG A 66 1.93 -5.77 6.71
CA ARG A 66 1.59 -4.36 6.94
C ARG A 66 2.59 -3.42 6.28
N THR A 67 3.84 -3.86 6.11
CA THR A 67 4.94 -3.03 5.57
C THR A 67 5.78 -3.84 4.59
N VAL A 68 6.63 -3.16 3.81
CA VAL A 68 7.58 -3.80 2.88
C VAL A 68 8.56 -4.73 3.60
N LEU A 69 8.77 -4.52 4.91
CA LEU A 69 9.65 -5.34 5.74
C LEU A 69 9.14 -6.78 5.87
N ASP A 70 7.82 -6.96 5.85
CA ASP A 70 7.19 -8.27 5.99
C ASP A 70 7.29 -9.11 4.70
N ILE A 71 7.57 -8.45 3.57
CA ILE A 71 7.60 -9.04 2.23
C ILE A 71 9.01 -9.08 1.62
N VAL A 72 10.05 -8.91 2.45
CA VAL A 72 11.45 -8.90 2.01
C VAL A 72 11.92 -10.22 1.41
N THR A 73 11.19 -11.32 1.58
CA THR A 73 11.54 -12.62 0.96
C THR A 73 10.81 -12.85 -0.36
N PHE A 74 9.95 -11.92 -0.79
CA PHE A 74 9.03 -12.17 -1.90
C PHE A 74 9.71 -11.92 -3.23
N ARG A 75 9.30 -12.69 -4.25
CA ARG A 75 9.69 -12.44 -5.63
C ARG A 75 8.80 -11.34 -6.20
N PHE A 76 9.41 -10.22 -6.55
CA PHE A 76 8.76 -9.07 -7.11
C PHE A 76 8.79 -9.11 -8.64
N TYR A 77 7.62 -8.94 -9.24
CA TYR A 77 7.44 -8.75 -10.66
C TYR A 77 7.21 -7.28 -10.95
N ILE A 78 8.12 -6.65 -11.68
CA ILE A 78 8.06 -5.23 -11.99
C ILE A 78 7.93 -5.06 -13.50
N PRO A 79 6.92 -4.33 -14.00
CA PRO A 79 6.83 -3.97 -15.41
C PRO A 79 8.04 -3.16 -15.84
N ILE A 80 8.62 -3.47 -17.00
CA ILE A 80 9.69 -2.62 -17.55
C ILE A 80 9.15 -1.22 -17.85
N GLU A 81 7.90 -1.15 -18.28
CA GLU A 81 7.15 0.07 -18.60
C GLU A 81 6.93 0.98 -17.38
N SER A 82 7.05 0.48 -16.15
CA SER A 82 6.92 1.28 -14.92
C SER A 82 8.23 1.96 -14.49
N ILE A 83 9.37 1.51 -15.04
CA ILE A 83 10.70 2.08 -14.75
C ILE A 83 11.24 2.85 -15.96
N ILE A 84 11.08 2.30 -17.15
CA ILE A 84 11.64 2.84 -18.39
C ILE A 84 10.53 3.55 -19.17
N THR A 85 10.78 4.78 -19.59
CA THR A 85 9.86 5.55 -20.44
C THR A 85 9.67 4.90 -21.81
N SER A 86 8.47 5.03 -22.40
CA SER A 86 8.13 4.44 -23.69
C SER A 86 9.12 4.76 -24.81
N ASP A 87 9.62 6.01 -24.86
CA ASP A 87 10.64 6.43 -25.84
C ASP A 87 11.94 5.63 -25.72
N ASN A 88 12.36 5.36 -24.49
CA ASN A 88 13.55 4.58 -24.20
C ASN A 88 13.33 3.09 -24.51
N ILE A 89 12.12 2.57 -24.28
CA ILE A 89 11.77 1.19 -24.66
C ILE A 89 11.93 0.99 -26.16
N LEU A 90 11.37 1.90 -26.98
CA LEU A 90 11.48 1.84 -28.44
C LEU A 90 12.93 1.92 -28.94
N ARG A 91 13.81 2.60 -28.21
CA ARG A 91 15.24 2.71 -28.54
C ARG A 91 16.03 1.46 -28.15
N PHE A 92 15.74 0.87 -26.99
CA PHE A 92 16.54 -0.21 -26.42
C PHE A 92 16.09 -1.61 -26.83
N GLU A 93 14.82 -1.77 -27.21
CA GLU A 93 14.26 -3.05 -27.63
C GLU A 93 14.92 -3.63 -28.89
N PRO A 94 15.14 -2.87 -29.99
CA PRO A 94 15.83 -3.39 -31.18
C PRO A 94 17.28 -3.80 -30.90
N ALA A 95 17.91 -3.18 -29.90
CA ALA A 95 19.29 -3.46 -29.51
C ALA A 95 19.40 -4.66 -28.54
N GLY A 96 18.27 -5.21 -28.06
CA GLY A 96 18.27 -6.32 -27.11
C GLY A 96 18.86 -5.97 -25.72
N ILE A 97 19.00 -4.68 -25.41
CA ILE A 97 19.60 -4.20 -24.14
C ILE A 97 18.55 -3.72 -23.13
N LEU A 98 17.27 -3.91 -23.41
CA LEU A 98 16.20 -3.35 -22.57
C LEU A 98 16.21 -3.93 -21.14
N GLU A 99 16.35 -5.25 -21.00
CA GLU A 99 16.41 -5.89 -19.68
C GLU A 99 17.65 -5.45 -18.89
N TYR A 100 18.78 -5.26 -19.58
CA TYR A 100 19.98 -4.71 -18.97
C TYR A 100 19.73 -3.29 -18.45
N MET A 101 19.12 -2.41 -19.27
CA MET A 101 18.77 -1.05 -18.86
C MET A 101 17.80 -1.02 -17.68
N PHE A 102 16.85 -1.96 -17.62
CA PHE A 102 15.95 -2.11 -16.49
C PHE A 102 16.73 -2.33 -15.18
N TYR A 103 17.69 -3.26 -15.18
CA TYR A 103 18.50 -3.51 -13.99
C TYR A 103 19.41 -2.34 -13.63
N VAL A 104 20.00 -1.64 -14.60
CA VAL A 104 20.83 -0.46 -14.34
C VAL A 104 20.04 0.66 -13.65
N VAL A 105 18.83 0.95 -14.14
CA VAL A 105 17.98 1.99 -13.52
C VAL A 105 17.51 1.54 -12.13
N LEU A 106 17.11 0.27 -12.00
CA LEU A 106 16.66 -0.29 -10.73
C LEU A 106 17.78 -0.32 -9.68
N GLU A 107 19.00 -0.69 -10.07
CA GLU A 107 20.20 -0.65 -9.23
C GLU A 107 20.44 0.77 -8.73
N SER A 108 20.42 1.78 -9.62
CA SER A 108 20.58 3.18 -9.23
C SER A 108 19.53 3.66 -8.24
N VAL A 109 18.27 3.26 -8.43
CA VAL A 109 17.17 3.61 -7.51
C VAL A 109 17.37 2.95 -6.14
N LEU A 110 17.76 1.69 -6.11
CA LEU A 110 17.96 0.95 -4.86
C LEU A 110 19.23 1.40 -4.12
N ASP A 111 20.31 1.70 -4.84
CA ASP A 111 21.54 2.25 -4.26
C ASP A 111 21.25 3.57 -3.53
N PHE A 112 20.55 4.49 -4.21
CA PHE A 112 20.11 5.74 -3.62
C PHE A 112 19.25 5.53 -2.36
N ARG A 113 18.38 4.52 -2.35
CA ARG A 113 17.50 4.20 -1.22
C ARG A 113 18.19 3.46 -0.09
N SER A 114 19.26 2.74 -0.39
CA SER A 114 20.06 2.04 0.61
C SER A 114 20.88 3.03 1.47
N ASN A 115 21.15 4.22 0.93
CA ASN A 115 21.88 5.26 1.63
C ASN A 115 20.99 5.96 2.67
N CYS A 116 21.15 5.56 3.94
CA CYS A 116 20.32 6.00 5.05
C CYS A 116 21.01 7.07 5.89
N SER A 117 20.26 8.07 6.36
CA SER A 117 20.76 9.03 7.34
C SER A 117 20.81 8.42 8.73
N GLU A 118 21.81 8.80 9.54
CA GLU A 118 21.89 8.42 10.96
C GLU A 118 20.69 8.90 11.79
N ARG A 119 19.95 9.91 11.30
CA ARG A 119 18.76 10.48 11.96
C ARG A 119 17.44 9.89 11.44
N ALA A 120 17.49 8.85 10.61
CA ALA A 120 16.29 8.22 10.06
C ALA A 120 15.41 7.61 11.17
N SER A 121 14.10 7.67 10.97
CA SER A 121 13.13 6.95 11.81
C SER A 121 13.35 5.44 11.73
N SER A 122 12.82 4.68 12.69
CA SER A 122 12.93 3.21 12.70
C SER A 122 12.35 2.56 11.43
N LEU A 123 11.27 3.13 10.89
CA LEU A 123 10.65 2.68 9.65
C LEU A 123 11.53 2.94 8.43
N GLU A 124 12.08 4.16 8.29
CA GLU A 124 13.00 4.51 7.21
C GLU A 124 14.27 3.67 7.25
N LEU A 125 14.81 3.41 8.44
CA LEU A 125 15.95 2.50 8.60
C LEU A 125 15.61 1.07 8.14
N GLY A 126 14.38 0.63 8.39
CA GLY A 126 13.85 -0.61 7.84
C GLY A 126 13.85 -0.60 6.31
N TYR A 127 13.34 0.47 5.70
CA TYR A 127 13.34 0.63 4.24
C TYR A 127 14.74 0.63 3.65
N CYS A 128 15.69 1.34 4.23
CA CYS A 128 17.07 1.32 3.74
C CYS A 128 17.69 -0.08 3.80
N LYS A 129 17.40 -0.85 4.87
CA LYS A 129 17.86 -2.25 4.97
C LYS A 129 17.26 -3.12 3.86
N VAL A 130 15.95 -2.97 3.58
CA VAL A 130 15.30 -3.70 2.49
C VAL A 130 15.89 -3.27 1.14
N ALA A 131 16.10 -1.97 0.92
CA ALA A 131 16.74 -1.46 -0.30
C ALA A 131 18.16 -1.99 -0.47
N ALA A 132 18.96 -2.04 0.60
CA ALA A 132 20.30 -2.61 0.58
C ALA A 132 20.29 -4.12 0.23
N LEU A 133 19.38 -4.90 0.84
CA LEU A 133 19.22 -6.32 0.55
C LEU A 133 18.82 -6.55 -0.93
N LEU A 134 17.87 -5.77 -1.43
CA LEU A 134 17.45 -5.82 -2.82
C LEU A 134 18.57 -5.38 -3.77
N HIS A 135 19.33 -4.34 -3.43
CA HIS A 135 20.47 -3.86 -4.20
C HIS A 135 21.59 -4.90 -4.29
N ASP A 136 21.94 -5.54 -3.16
CA ASP A 136 22.97 -6.57 -3.15
C ASP A 136 22.54 -7.82 -3.94
N SER A 137 21.23 -8.10 -4.03
CA SER A 137 20.70 -9.15 -4.91
C SER A 137 20.93 -8.88 -6.40
N LEU A 138 21.09 -7.60 -6.80
CA LEU A 138 21.34 -7.19 -8.18
C LEU A 138 22.82 -7.24 -8.57
N LYS A 139 23.75 -6.93 -7.65
CA LYS A 139 25.21 -6.96 -7.91
C LYS A 139 25.74 -8.31 -8.37
N LEU A 140 25.03 -9.40 -8.06
CA LEU A 140 25.36 -10.75 -8.50
C LEU A 140 25.16 -10.95 -10.01
N ILE A 141 24.45 -10.04 -10.69
CA ILE A 141 24.21 -10.05 -12.13
C ILE A 141 25.40 -9.37 -12.84
N THR A 142 26.58 -9.98 -12.79
CA THR A 142 27.70 -9.52 -13.63
C THR A 142 27.43 -9.87 -15.11
N PRO A 143 27.86 -9.03 -16.08
CA PRO A 143 27.48 -9.14 -17.50
C PRO A 143 27.93 -10.43 -18.21
N LYS A 144 28.68 -11.30 -17.53
CA LYS A 144 29.13 -12.59 -18.08
C LYS A 144 28.14 -13.74 -17.93
N MET A 145 27.05 -13.60 -17.15
CA MET A 145 26.04 -14.65 -17.04
C MET A 145 24.63 -14.06 -16.91
N LEU A 146 23.98 -13.77 -18.03
CA LEU A 146 22.53 -13.51 -18.12
C LEU A 146 21.66 -14.76 -17.85
N SER A 147 22.18 -15.77 -17.14
CA SER A 147 21.44 -16.97 -16.74
C SER A 147 21.00 -16.90 -15.27
N VAL A 148 20.59 -15.72 -14.79
CA VAL A 148 20.20 -15.55 -13.39
C VAL A 148 18.68 -15.69 -13.27
N ASN A 149 18.23 -16.94 -13.16
CA ASN A 149 16.86 -17.30 -12.77
C ASN A 149 16.55 -16.98 -11.29
N SER A 150 17.48 -16.38 -10.55
CA SER A 150 17.48 -16.29 -9.09
C SER A 150 17.41 -14.88 -8.53
N THR A 151 17.04 -13.87 -9.33
CA THR A 151 16.81 -12.53 -8.77
C THR A 151 15.44 -12.47 -8.13
N GLN A 152 15.40 -11.88 -6.94
CA GLN A 152 14.18 -11.54 -6.25
C GLN A 152 13.33 -10.56 -7.05
N LEU A 153 13.97 -9.72 -7.86
CA LEU A 153 13.34 -8.75 -8.77
C LEU A 153 13.36 -9.32 -10.19
N GLN A 154 12.18 -9.55 -10.77
CA GLN A 154 12.02 -10.04 -12.13
C GLN A 154 11.27 -9.02 -12.98
N PRO A 155 11.81 -8.65 -14.16
CA PRO A 155 11.09 -7.83 -15.10
C PRO A 155 9.90 -8.60 -15.70
N VAL A 156 8.82 -7.88 -15.96
CA VAL A 156 7.67 -8.35 -16.74
C VAL A 156 7.35 -7.33 -17.84
N ARG A 157 6.75 -7.80 -18.93
CA ARG A 157 6.27 -6.96 -20.03
C ARG A 157 4.75 -7.05 -20.11
N PHE A 158 4.10 -5.94 -20.40
CA PHE A 158 2.64 -5.95 -20.59
C PHE A 158 2.18 -6.64 -21.86
N ASN A 159 3.03 -6.70 -22.87
CA ASN A 159 2.70 -7.37 -24.14
C ASN A 159 2.60 -8.91 -24.01
N ARG A 160 3.04 -9.51 -22.89
CA ARG A 160 2.99 -10.95 -22.64
C ARG A 160 2.10 -11.27 -21.43
N ILE A 161 0.81 -10.98 -21.59
CA ILE A 161 -0.21 -11.13 -20.54
C ILE A 161 -0.25 -12.57 -19.99
N ASP A 162 -0.14 -13.59 -20.86
CA ASP A 162 -0.18 -14.99 -20.43
C ASP A 162 0.98 -15.33 -19.49
N ASP A 163 2.19 -14.83 -19.79
CA ASP A 163 3.36 -15.05 -18.95
C ASP A 163 3.26 -14.29 -17.62
N PHE A 164 2.66 -13.08 -17.66
CA PHE A 164 2.35 -12.29 -16.46
C PHE A 164 1.37 -13.02 -15.53
N ILE A 165 0.21 -13.46 -16.06
CA ILE A 165 -0.80 -14.18 -15.29
C ILE A 165 -0.22 -15.49 -14.74
N ARG A 166 0.51 -16.26 -15.56
CA ARG A 166 1.14 -17.51 -15.14
C ARG A 166 2.15 -17.31 -14.02
N LYS A 167 2.92 -16.21 -14.03
CA LYS A 167 3.87 -15.89 -12.96
C LYS A 167 3.17 -15.50 -11.66
N LEU A 168 2.09 -14.71 -11.73
CA LEU A 168 1.32 -14.29 -10.57
C LEU A 168 0.41 -15.37 -9.98
N SER A 169 0.03 -16.37 -10.77
CA SER A 169 -0.83 -17.47 -10.32
C SER A 169 -0.10 -18.50 -9.45
N ILE A 170 1.24 -18.43 -9.32
CA ILE A 170 1.98 -19.39 -8.49
C ILE A 170 1.74 -19.14 -6.98
N CYS A 171 1.31 -17.94 -6.58
CA CYS A 171 0.97 -17.55 -5.19
C CYS A 171 1.97 -18.01 -4.11
N ASN A 172 3.25 -18.15 -4.50
CA ASN A 172 4.33 -18.61 -3.63
C ASN A 172 5.26 -17.44 -3.33
N GLN A 173 4.78 -16.55 -2.44
CA GLN A 173 5.47 -15.33 -2.02
C GLN A 173 5.87 -14.47 -3.23
N THR A 174 4.89 -14.22 -4.11
CA THR A 174 5.07 -13.43 -5.31
C THR A 174 4.27 -12.15 -5.19
N ALA A 175 4.92 -11.02 -5.42
CA ALA A 175 4.29 -9.72 -5.45
C ALA A 175 4.48 -9.08 -6.82
N TYR A 176 3.44 -8.42 -7.32
CA TYR A 176 3.54 -7.54 -8.47
C TYR A 176 3.80 -6.12 -7.98
N LEU A 177 4.65 -5.34 -8.61
CA LEU A 177 5.01 -3.97 -8.19
C LEU A 177 4.83 -3.02 -9.37
N ASP A 178 3.92 -2.05 -9.25
CA ASP A 178 3.65 -1.06 -10.31
C ASP A 178 3.09 0.26 -9.74
N VAL A 179 2.83 1.23 -10.61
CA VAL A 179 2.11 2.48 -10.31
C VAL A 179 0.69 2.16 -9.81
N THR A 180 0.18 2.99 -8.91
CA THR A 180 -1.15 2.84 -8.27
C THR A 180 -2.26 2.67 -9.30
N GLU A 181 -2.21 3.47 -10.36
CA GLU A 181 -3.22 3.54 -11.41
C GLU A 181 -3.28 2.25 -12.23
N ASN A 182 -2.14 1.59 -12.43
CA ASN A 182 -2.09 0.32 -13.15
C ASN A 182 -2.54 -0.82 -12.25
N VAL A 183 -2.12 -0.82 -10.99
CA VAL A 183 -2.59 -1.81 -10.01
C VAL A 183 -4.11 -1.75 -9.87
N ASP A 184 -4.70 -0.56 -9.79
CA ASP A 184 -6.16 -0.40 -9.69
C ASP A 184 -6.91 -0.91 -10.92
N LYS A 185 -6.30 -0.85 -12.11
CA LYS A 185 -6.88 -1.40 -13.34
C LYS A 185 -6.74 -2.91 -13.44
N VAL A 186 -5.62 -3.46 -12.97
CA VAL A 186 -5.29 -4.89 -13.07
C VAL A 186 -5.97 -5.71 -11.98
N LEU A 187 -6.16 -5.14 -10.78
CA LEU A 187 -6.69 -5.85 -9.62
C LEU A 187 -8.09 -6.49 -9.84
N PRO A 188 -9.08 -5.81 -10.46
CA PRO A 188 -10.38 -6.43 -10.73
C PRO A 188 -10.28 -7.64 -11.65
N PHE A 189 -9.41 -7.55 -12.66
CA PHE A 189 -9.17 -8.65 -13.61
C PHE A 189 -8.49 -9.85 -12.94
N LEU A 190 -7.49 -9.61 -12.08
CA LEU A 190 -6.84 -10.69 -11.33
C LEU A 190 -7.79 -11.38 -10.35
N ASN A 191 -8.73 -10.63 -9.76
CA ASN A 191 -9.72 -11.17 -8.81
C ASN A 191 -10.91 -11.88 -9.48
N ASP A 192 -11.08 -11.72 -10.79
CA ASP A 192 -12.06 -12.47 -11.59
C ASP A 192 -11.43 -13.77 -12.14
N ASN A 193 -11.06 -14.68 -11.24
CA ASN A 193 -10.42 -15.95 -11.59
C ASN A 193 -11.24 -17.17 -11.13
N ALA A 194 -11.26 -18.22 -11.95
CA ALA A 194 -11.95 -19.47 -11.65
C ALA A 194 -11.36 -20.23 -10.44
N ASP A 195 -10.09 -19.96 -10.10
CA ASP A 195 -9.39 -20.59 -8.98
C ASP A 195 -9.83 -20.03 -7.60
N GLY A 196 -10.63 -18.96 -7.57
CA GLY A 196 -11.06 -18.31 -6.32
C GLY A 196 -9.92 -17.68 -5.52
N ARG A 197 -8.77 -17.40 -6.16
CA ARG A 197 -7.63 -16.73 -5.56
C ARG A 197 -7.95 -15.27 -5.35
N LEU A 198 -7.50 -14.70 -4.24
CA LEU A 198 -7.69 -13.29 -3.99
C LEU A 198 -6.37 -12.54 -3.98
N TYR A 199 -6.32 -11.55 -4.84
CA TYR A 199 -5.26 -10.60 -4.97
C TYR A 199 -5.59 -9.35 -4.15
N MET A 200 -4.63 -8.91 -3.32
CA MET A 200 -4.78 -7.76 -2.44
C MET A 200 -3.77 -6.68 -2.80
N LYS A 201 -4.23 -5.42 -2.75
CA LYS A 201 -3.40 -4.23 -2.96
C LYS A 201 -2.77 -3.78 -1.64
N GLY A 202 -1.46 -3.55 -1.64
CA GLY A 202 -0.74 -2.89 -0.55
C GLY A 202 -0.13 -1.55 -1.00
N GLU A 203 -0.05 -0.59 -0.08
CA GLU A 203 0.66 0.68 -0.28
C GLU A 203 1.51 0.98 0.96
N ASP A 204 2.83 1.08 0.77
CA ASP A 204 3.78 1.35 1.85
C ASP A 204 4.71 2.55 1.53
N GLY A 205 4.73 3.00 0.28
CA GLY A 205 5.53 4.14 -0.15
C GLY A 205 7.04 3.89 -0.26
N PHE A 206 7.51 2.65 -0.09
CA PHE A 206 8.92 2.26 -0.19
C PHE A 206 9.61 2.75 -1.47
N LEU A 207 8.97 2.58 -2.64
CA LEU A 207 9.49 3.00 -3.95
C LEU A 207 8.94 4.36 -4.42
N LYS A 208 8.30 5.15 -3.55
CA LYS A 208 7.84 6.51 -3.90
C LYS A 208 9.05 7.37 -4.23
N SER A 209 9.37 7.53 -5.52
CA SER A 209 10.44 8.38 -6.03
C SER A 209 10.40 9.73 -5.34
N GLY A 210 11.57 10.19 -4.91
CA GLY A 210 11.73 11.52 -4.35
C GLY A 210 11.71 12.60 -5.42
N TYR A 211 10.97 12.43 -6.53
CA TYR A 211 10.71 13.51 -7.49
C TYR A 211 9.71 14.49 -6.90
N GLY A 212 10.15 15.08 -5.80
CA GLY A 212 9.57 16.20 -5.09
C GLY A 212 10.74 16.97 -4.49
N TRP A 213 10.47 18.18 -4.05
CA TRP A 213 11.47 18.94 -3.31
C TRP A 213 11.71 18.19 -2.00
N ALA A 214 12.86 17.55 -1.86
CA ALA A 214 13.31 16.96 -0.60
C ALA A 214 13.62 18.09 0.38
N ILE A 215 12.57 18.65 0.97
CA ILE A 215 12.68 19.71 1.96
C ILE A 215 12.77 18.99 3.31
N GLN A 216 13.98 19.01 3.89
CA GLN A 216 14.13 18.56 5.27
C GLN A 216 13.17 19.37 6.17
N PRO A 217 12.45 18.74 7.11
CA PRO A 217 11.50 19.43 7.96
C PRO A 217 12.22 20.37 8.93
N VAL A 218 12.44 21.62 8.53
CA VAL A 218 12.94 22.68 9.41
C VAL A 218 11.73 23.39 10.05
N ARG A 219 11.64 23.39 11.38
CA ARG A 219 10.62 24.18 12.11
C ARG A 219 10.73 25.64 11.67
N ASN A 220 9.61 26.22 11.21
CA ASN A 220 9.51 27.59 10.68
C ASN A 220 10.29 27.86 9.38
N SER A 221 10.45 26.87 8.50
CA SER A 221 10.91 27.12 7.13
C SER A 221 9.95 28.06 6.40
N PHE A 222 10.41 29.29 6.14
CA PHE A 222 9.70 30.27 5.30
C PHE A 222 9.36 29.68 3.92
N VAL A 223 10.28 28.90 3.35
CA VAL A 223 10.10 28.21 2.07
C VAL A 223 8.94 27.21 2.13
N TRP A 224 8.83 26.44 3.22
CA TRP A 224 7.74 25.48 3.41
C TRP A 224 6.39 26.16 3.54
N THR A 225 6.31 27.28 4.26
CA THR A 225 5.08 28.06 4.40
C THR A 225 4.63 28.61 3.05
N ARG A 226 5.55 29.13 2.23
CA ARG A 226 5.24 29.63 0.87
C ARG A 226 4.86 28.52 -0.09
N LEU A 227 5.54 27.36 -0.02
CA LEU A 227 5.23 26.21 -0.86
C LEU A 227 3.83 25.66 -0.56
N LYS A 228 3.42 25.58 0.71
CA LYS A 228 2.04 25.20 1.06
C LYS A 228 1.01 26.13 0.45
N VAL A 229 1.22 27.45 0.52
CA VAL A 229 0.33 28.44 -0.10
C VAL A 229 0.25 28.23 -1.61
N MET A 230 1.38 27.93 -2.27
CA MET A 230 1.44 27.63 -3.70
C MET A 230 0.71 26.32 -4.06
N MET A 231 0.82 25.29 -3.21
CA MET A 231 0.13 24.02 -3.38
C MET A 231 -1.38 24.16 -3.16
N SER A 232 -1.82 25.01 -2.22
CA SER A 232 -3.23 25.24 -1.94
C SER A 232 -3.91 26.26 -2.87
N SER A 233 -3.16 27.08 -3.62
CA SER A 233 -3.72 28.17 -4.44
C SER A 233 -4.29 27.74 -5.79
N GLY A 234 -4.37 26.44 -6.09
CA GLY A 234 -4.75 25.93 -7.43
C GLY A 234 -3.69 26.18 -8.52
N MET A 235 -2.59 26.87 -8.19
CA MET A 235 -1.47 27.03 -9.11
C MET A 235 -0.73 25.70 -9.31
N TYR A 236 -0.70 24.85 -8.29
CA TYR A 236 -0.20 23.48 -8.42
C TYR A 236 -1.02 22.64 -9.40
N SER A 237 -2.35 22.73 -9.40
CA SER A 237 -3.18 22.01 -10.38
C SER A 237 -2.96 22.48 -11.82
N TYR A 238 -2.61 23.76 -12.03
CA TYR A 238 -2.15 24.26 -13.33
C TYR A 238 -0.81 23.63 -13.76
N TRP A 239 0.14 23.49 -12.84
CA TRP A 239 1.44 22.87 -13.11
C TRP A 239 1.32 21.35 -13.32
N ASP A 240 0.42 20.69 -12.59
CA ASP A 240 0.15 19.26 -12.70
C ASP A 240 -0.51 18.93 -14.06
N ALA A 241 -1.42 19.80 -14.53
CA ALA A 241 -1.95 19.74 -15.90
C ALA A 241 -0.87 19.93 -16.98
N CYS A 242 0.18 20.72 -16.69
CA CYS A 242 1.35 20.91 -17.55
C CYS A 242 2.45 19.83 -17.38
N ARG A 243 2.26 18.83 -16.51
CA ARG A 243 3.29 17.83 -16.17
C ARG A 243 3.42 16.58 -17.06
N PRO A 244 2.68 16.32 -18.17
CA PRO A 244 2.83 15.04 -18.87
C PRO A 244 4.24 14.78 -19.44
N VAL A 245 5.16 15.76 -19.40
CA VAL A 245 6.55 15.65 -19.86
C VAL A 245 7.55 15.21 -18.75
N PHE A 246 7.19 15.23 -17.46
CA PHE A 246 8.15 14.97 -16.36
C PHE A 246 7.76 13.82 -15.41
N SER A 247 6.70 13.06 -15.70
CA SER A 247 6.31 11.92 -14.88
C SER A 247 7.14 10.69 -15.27
N GLY A 248 8.29 10.51 -14.62
CA GLY A 248 8.88 9.18 -14.51
C GLY A 248 7.93 8.33 -13.67
N ALA A 249 7.47 7.21 -14.22
CA ALA A 249 6.56 6.29 -13.54
C ALA A 249 7.17 5.84 -12.20
N VAL A 250 6.34 5.81 -11.17
CA VAL A 250 6.77 5.55 -9.79
C VAL A 250 5.98 4.39 -9.25
N ILE A 251 6.68 3.32 -8.92
CA ILE A 251 6.08 2.12 -8.37
C ILE A 251 5.53 2.43 -6.98
N HIS A 252 4.23 2.31 -6.80
CA HIS A 252 3.53 2.77 -5.60
C HIS A 252 2.86 1.64 -4.83
N THR A 253 2.54 0.56 -5.52
CA THR A 253 1.61 -0.43 -5.01
C THR A 253 2.03 -1.82 -5.42
N HIS A 254 1.85 -2.76 -4.50
CA HIS A 254 2.01 -4.16 -4.80
C HIS A 254 0.70 -4.92 -4.78
N ILE A 255 0.63 -5.95 -5.62
CA ILE A 255 -0.44 -6.94 -5.62
C ILE A 255 0.12 -8.28 -5.16
N GLU A 256 -0.54 -8.93 -4.23
CA GLU A 256 -0.17 -10.27 -3.80
C GLU A 256 -1.37 -11.20 -3.74
N CYS A 257 -1.12 -12.46 -4.08
CA CYS A 257 -2.09 -13.54 -4.00
C CYS A 257 -2.13 -14.17 -2.60
N THR A 258 -3.33 -14.27 -2.04
CA THR A 258 -3.61 -15.10 -0.87
C THR A 258 -4.68 -16.12 -1.16
N PHE A 259 -4.52 -17.31 -0.57
CA PHE A 259 -5.57 -18.31 -0.58
C PHE A 259 -6.67 -17.91 0.39
N ARG A 260 -7.91 -17.89 -0.10
CA ARG A 260 -9.08 -17.84 0.77
C ARG A 260 -9.09 -19.14 1.59
N ARG A 261 -8.88 -19.07 2.90
CA ARG A 261 -9.18 -20.21 3.76
C ARG A 261 -10.69 -20.47 3.64
N ALA A 262 -11.02 -21.66 3.12
CA ALA A 262 -12.39 -22.18 3.08
C ALA A 262 -12.91 -22.43 4.50
#